data_AF-A0A183USM7-F1
#
_entry.id   AF-A0A183USM7-F1
#
_cell.length_a   1.000
_cell.length_b   1.000
_cell.length_c   1.000
_cell.angle_alpha   90.00
_cell.angle_beta   90.00
_cell.angle_gamma   90.00
#
_symmetry.space_group_name_H-M   'P 1'
#
loop_
_entity.id
_entity.type
_entity.pdbx_description
1 polymer ?
#
loop_
_entity_poly.entity_id
_entity_poly.type
_entity_poly.pdbx_seq_one_letter_code
_entity_poly.pdbx_strand_id
1 'polypeptide(L)'
;MLKFFAKLRKRKVFVADEISIQLLEEGVGSFDVLQRSLPSIVLCRLEKLDDECTPERLLKMFRIAQLQIEYILVSNLLTIRDNIMGMWHNDRQKSQAELASKIDELQKQQRATEFENSKLRREMSIVPEKVDSLFKCDKCDKLFLRSCFLYDHIRRRHKEGEFPDGDNSVWK
;
A
#
# COMPACT_ATOMS: atom_id res chain seq x y z
N MET A 1 -37.49 -5.73 -33.95
CA MET A 1 -37.74 -6.16 -32.56
C MET A 1 -39.19 -6.54 -32.27
N LEU A 2 -40.19 -5.69 -32.55
CA LEU A 2 -41.61 -5.94 -32.22
C LEU A 2 -42.19 -7.28 -32.75
N LYS A 3 -41.80 -7.72 -33.96
CA LYS A 3 -42.26 -8.99 -34.54
C LYS A 3 -41.69 -10.24 -33.84
N PHE A 4 -40.54 -10.12 -33.17
CA PHE A 4 -39.91 -11.22 -32.43
C PHE A 4 -40.67 -11.49 -31.12
N PHE A 5 -41.02 -10.43 -30.40
CA PHE A 5 -41.86 -10.49 -29.20
C PHE A 5 -43.29 -10.97 -29.50
N ALA A 6 -43.88 -10.56 -30.63
CA ALA A 6 -45.19 -11.06 -31.05
C ALA A 6 -45.19 -12.56 -31.44
N LYS A 7 -44.05 -13.09 -31.95
CA LYS A 7 -43.89 -14.51 -32.28
C LYS A 7 -43.66 -15.38 -31.04
N LEU A 8 -43.02 -14.82 -30.00
CA LEU A 8 -42.94 -15.43 -28.66
C LEU A 8 -44.32 -15.49 -27.97
N ARG A 9 -45.19 -14.48 -28.16
CA ARG A 9 -46.56 -14.44 -27.61
C ARG A 9 -47.46 -15.61 -28.05
N LYS A 10 -47.18 -16.26 -29.18
CA LYS A 10 -47.95 -17.41 -29.69
C LYS A 10 -47.41 -18.77 -29.26
N ARG A 11 -46.19 -18.84 -28.71
CA ARG A 11 -45.66 -20.06 -28.09
C ARG A 11 -45.87 -19.96 -26.59
N LYS A 12 -47.06 -20.34 -26.10
CA LYS A 12 -47.25 -20.71 -24.70
C LYS A 12 -46.44 -21.99 -24.44
N VAL A 13 -45.13 -21.87 -24.30
CA VAL A 13 -44.30 -22.90 -23.68
C VAL A 13 -43.90 -22.30 -22.35
N PHE A 14 -44.75 -22.48 -21.34
CA PHE A 14 -44.40 -22.12 -19.97
C PHE A 14 -43.45 -23.19 -19.44
N VAL A 15 -42.17 -23.04 -19.78
CA VAL A 15 -41.08 -23.88 -19.29
C VAL A 15 -41.07 -23.93 -17.75
N ALA A 16 -41.59 -22.89 -17.09
CA ALA A 16 -41.75 -22.84 -15.63
C ALA A 16 -42.61 -23.98 -15.05
N ASP A 17 -43.59 -24.49 -15.79
CA ASP A 17 -44.48 -25.55 -15.30
C ASP A 17 -43.76 -26.92 -15.27
N GLU A 18 -42.79 -27.11 -16.16
CA GLU A 18 -41.94 -28.31 -16.28
C GLU A 18 -40.81 -28.36 -15.23
N ILE A 19 -40.60 -27.27 -14.48
CA ILE A 19 -39.52 -27.18 -13.48
C ILE A 19 -40.01 -27.70 -12.13
N SER A 20 -39.24 -28.62 -11.53
CA SER A 20 -39.43 -29.09 -10.16
C SER A 20 -38.69 -28.18 -9.18
N ILE A 21 -39.39 -27.68 -8.15
CA ILE A 21 -38.80 -26.84 -7.09
C ILE A 21 -37.73 -27.63 -6.31
N GLN A 22 -38.00 -28.89 -5.99
CA GLN A 22 -37.07 -29.74 -5.24
C GLN A 22 -35.72 -29.88 -5.96
N LEU A 23 -35.74 -30.05 -7.29
CA LEU A 23 -34.51 -30.13 -8.10
C LEU A 23 -33.77 -28.79 -8.21
N LEU A 24 -34.48 -27.66 -8.12
CA LEU A 24 -33.84 -26.34 -8.02
C LEU A 24 -33.13 -26.19 -6.67
N GLU A 25 -33.75 -26.67 -5.59
CA GLU A 25 -33.22 -26.58 -4.22
C GLU A 25 -32.04 -27.53 -3.99
N GLU A 26 -32.04 -28.68 -4.64
CA GLU A 26 -30.92 -29.64 -4.64
C GLU A 26 -29.76 -29.19 -5.56
N GLY A 27 -29.88 -28.05 -6.25
CA GLY A 27 -28.84 -27.51 -7.12
C GLY A 27 -28.71 -28.22 -8.48
N VAL A 28 -29.64 -29.09 -8.83
CA VAL A 28 -29.68 -29.81 -10.12
C VAL A 28 -30.10 -28.88 -11.26
N GLY A 29 -30.79 -27.78 -10.94
CA GLY A 29 -31.08 -26.68 -11.86
C GLY A 29 -29.87 -25.75 -12.06
N SER A 30 -28.96 -26.10 -12.98
CA SER A 30 -27.84 -25.24 -13.42
C SER A 30 -28.30 -23.83 -13.82
N PHE A 31 -27.37 -22.86 -13.82
CA PHE A 31 -27.54 -21.51 -14.39
C PHE A 31 -28.29 -21.52 -15.73
N ASP A 32 -28.03 -22.52 -16.58
CA ASP A 32 -28.71 -22.67 -17.88
C ASP A 32 -30.23 -22.90 -17.75
N VAL A 33 -30.70 -23.60 -16.71
CA VAL A 33 -32.12 -23.86 -16.44
C VAL A 33 -32.80 -22.59 -15.94
N LEU A 34 -32.13 -21.84 -15.05
CA LEU A 34 -32.59 -20.53 -14.60
C LEU A 34 -32.62 -19.53 -15.76
N GLN A 35 -31.63 -19.55 -16.65
CA GLN A 35 -31.60 -18.67 -17.81
C GLN A 35 -32.69 -19.00 -18.85
N ARG A 36 -32.99 -20.29 -19.06
CA ARG A 36 -34.07 -20.72 -19.97
C ARG A 36 -35.47 -20.38 -19.44
N SER A 37 -35.65 -20.30 -18.12
CA SER A 37 -36.92 -19.91 -17.49
C SER A 37 -37.09 -18.39 -17.30
N LEU A 38 -36.01 -17.61 -17.40
CA LEU A 38 -36.03 -16.15 -17.32
C LEU A 38 -37.08 -15.47 -18.20
N PRO A 39 -37.25 -15.82 -19.49
CA PRO A 39 -38.27 -15.19 -20.33
C PRO A 39 -39.69 -15.43 -19.82
N SER A 40 -39.97 -16.62 -19.25
CA SER A 40 -41.28 -16.95 -18.69
C SER A 40 -41.60 -16.11 -17.47
N ILE A 41 -40.60 -15.71 -16.69
CA ILE A 41 -40.76 -14.91 -15.46
C ILE A 41 -40.82 -13.42 -15.79
N VAL A 42 -39.88 -12.91 -16.58
CA VAL A 42 -39.78 -11.48 -16.92
C VAL A 42 -40.94 -11.02 -17.81
N LEU A 43 -41.46 -11.92 -18.67
CA LEU A 43 -42.58 -11.60 -19.56
C LEU A 43 -43.94 -11.93 -18.93
N CYS A 44 -43.97 -12.51 -17.73
CA CYS A 44 -45.23 -12.76 -17.05
C CYS A 44 -45.83 -11.43 -16.58
N ARG A 45 -46.95 -11.03 -17.18
CA ARG A 45 -47.77 -9.90 -16.73
C ARG A 45 -49.09 -10.46 -16.21
N LEU A 46 -49.17 -10.62 -14.90
CA LEU A 46 -50.39 -11.04 -14.22
C LEU A 46 -51.34 -9.85 -14.09
N GLU A 47 -52.09 -9.56 -15.16
CA GLU A 47 -53.13 -8.51 -15.12
C GLU A 47 -54.42 -9.02 -14.43
N LYS A 48 -54.66 -10.33 -14.45
CA LYS A 48 -55.77 -11.02 -13.76
C LYS A 48 -55.32 -12.43 -13.33
N LEU A 49 -55.85 -12.92 -12.21
CA LEU A 49 -55.76 -14.33 -11.83
C LEU A 49 -56.72 -15.11 -12.73
N ASP A 50 -56.24 -15.57 -13.88
CA ASP A 50 -56.96 -16.53 -14.72
C ASP A 50 -56.82 -17.94 -14.14
N ASP A 51 -57.64 -18.88 -14.63
CA ASP A 51 -57.62 -20.29 -14.17
C ASP A 51 -56.26 -21.00 -14.42
N GLU A 52 -55.38 -20.41 -15.24
CA GLU A 52 -54.01 -20.87 -15.48
C GLU A 52 -53.00 -20.39 -14.42
N CYS A 53 -53.38 -19.49 -13.51
CA CYS A 53 -52.53 -18.92 -12.47
C CYS A 53 -52.73 -19.67 -11.14
N THR A 54 -52.28 -20.93 -11.09
CA THR A 54 -52.34 -21.71 -9.86
C THR A 54 -51.35 -21.17 -8.81
N PRO A 55 -51.65 -21.29 -7.50
CA PRO A 55 -50.72 -20.91 -6.44
C PRO A 55 -49.35 -21.58 -6.57
N GLU A 56 -49.31 -22.83 -7.01
CA GLU A 56 -48.09 -23.61 -7.25
C GLU A 56 -47.22 -22.97 -8.34
N ARG A 57 -47.84 -22.48 -9.41
CA ARG A 57 -47.16 -21.81 -10.51
C ARG A 57 -46.56 -20.48 -10.08
N LEU A 58 -47.28 -19.72 -9.26
CA LEU A 58 -46.76 -18.50 -8.64
C LEU A 58 -45.55 -18.81 -7.77
N LEU A 59 -45.63 -19.82 -6.90
CA LEU A 59 -44.52 -20.24 -6.05
C LEU A 59 -43.29 -20.64 -6.88
N LYS A 60 -43.46 -21.38 -7.97
CA LYS A 60 -42.37 -21.71 -8.91
C LYS A 60 -41.74 -20.46 -9.51
N MET A 61 -42.54 -19.52 -10.02
CA MET A 61 -42.02 -18.28 -10.61
C MET A 61 -41.29 -17.41 -9.58
N PHE A 62 -41.84 -17.26 -8.38
CA PHE A 62 -41.18 -16.52 -7.30
C PHE A 62 -39.87 -17.19 -6.89
N ARG A 63 -39.85 -18.52 -6.77
CA ARG A 63 -38.63 -19.25 -6.39
C ARG A 63 -37.53 -19.11 -7.44
N ILE A 64 -37.88 -19.21 -8.72
CA ILE A 64 -36.90 -19.01 -9.79
C ILE A 64 -36.41 -17.56 -9.82
N ALA A 65 -37.29 -16.57 -9.62
CA ALA A 65 -36.89 -15.17 -9.53
C ALA A 65 -35.92 -14.91 -8.36
N GLN A 66 -36.17 -15.51 -7.19
CA GLN A 66 -35.26 -15.44 -6.04
C GLN A 66 -33.87 -16.01 -6.37
N LEU A 67 -33.81 -17.20 -6.96
CA LEU A 67 -32.55 -17.84 -7.34
C LEU A 67 -31.80 -17.05 -8.42
N GLN A 68 -32.51 -16.43 -9.37
CA GLN A 68 -31.90 -15.54 -10.36
C GLN A 68 -31.30 -14.28 -9.72
N ILE A 69 -31.99 -13.67 -8.76
CA ILE A 69 -31.48 -12.51 -8.02
C ILE A 69 -30.24 -12.91 -7.21
N GLU A 70 -30.32 -14.04 -6.49
CA GLU A 70 -29.20 -14.56 -5.70
C GLU A 70 -27.96 -14.83 -6.57
N TYR A 71 -28.13 -15.48 -7.71
CA TYR A 71 -27.04 -15.74 -8.65
C TYR A 71 -26.38 -14.44 -9.13
N ILE A 72 -27.19 -13.44 -9.54
CA ILE A 72 -26.67 -12.14 -10.00
C ILE A 72 -25.90 -11.44 -8.88
N LEU A 73 -26.43 -11.46 -7.65
CA LEU A 73 -25.77 -10.85 -6.49
C LEU A 73 -24.43 -11.53 -6.20
N VAL A 74 -24.40 -12.86 -6.13
CA VAL A 74 -23.16 -13.61 -5.86
C VAL A 74 -22.14 -13.38 -6.98
N SER A 75 -22.54 -13.47 -8.25
CA SER A 75 -21.65 -13.23 -9.40
C SER A 75 -21.06 -11.80 -9.38
N ASN A 76 -21.89 -10.80 -9.08
CA ASN A 76 -21.43 -9.42 -8.98
C ASN A 76 -20.47 -9.23 -7.79
N LEU A 77 -20.75 -9.84 -6.64
CA LEU A 77 -19.87 -9.77 -5.47
C LEU A 77 -18.51 -10.43 -5.73
N LEU A 78 -18.48 -11.59 -6.40
CA LEU A 78 -17.24 -12.24 -6.81
C LEU A 78 -16.44 -11.35 -7.77
N THR A 79 -17.10 -10.77 -8.76
CA THR A 79 -16.45 -9.86 -9.73
C THR A 79 -15.89 -8.62 -9.04
N ILE A 80 -16.65 -7.98 -8.14
CA ILE A 80 -16.18 -6.83 -7.36
C ILE A 80 -14.98 -7.22 -6.49
N ARG A 81 -15.06 -8.37 -5.83
CA ARG A 81 -13.97 -8.89 -5.00
C ARG A 81 -12.70 -9.11 -5.83
N ASP A 82 -12.81 -9.71 -7.00
CA ASP A 82 -11.68 -9.99 -7.89
C ASP A 82 -11.06 -8.69 -8.43
N ASN A 83 -11.89 -7.71 -8.79
CA ASN A 83 -11.43 -6.37 -9.20
C ASN A 83 -10.68 -5.65 -8.08
N ILE A 84 -11.21 -5.71 -6.85
CA ILE A 84 -10.56 -5.15 -5.67
C ILE A 84 -9.21 -5.83 -5.47
N MET A 85 -9.16 -7.17 -5.43
CA MET A 85 -7.91 -7.92 -5.29
C MET A 85 -6.89 -7.58 -6.39
N GLY A 86 -7.35 -7.40 -7.63
CA GLY A 86 -6.51 -6.96 -8.75
C GLY A 86 -5.89 -5.57 -8.52
N MET A 87 -6.67 -4.61 -8.03
CA MET A 87 -6.16 -3.28 -7.64
C MET A 87 -5.10 -3.38 -6.54
N TRP A 88 -5.37 -4.10 -5.45
CA TRP A 88 -4.42 -4.27 -4.35
C TRP A 88 -3.12 -4.91 -4.81
N HIS A 89 -3.19 -5.90 -5.70
CA HIS A 89 -2.00 -6.54 -6.26
C HIS A 89 -1.17 -5.58 -7.11
N ASN A 90 -1.82 -4.77 -7.95
CA ASN A 90 -1.16 -3.78 -8.80
C ASN A 90 -0.48 -2.68 -7.96
N ASP A 91 -1.20 -2.10 -6.99
CA ASP A 91 -0.64 -1.08 -6.10
C ASP A 91 0.54 -1.62 -5.27
N ARG A 92 0.43 -2.87 -4.79
CA ARG A 92 1.53 -3.55 -4.10
C ARG A 92 2.73 -3.77 -5.02
N GLN A 93 2.52 -4.21 -6.26
CA GLN A 93 3.60 -4.43 -7.22
C GLN A 93 4.30 -3.12 -7.59
N LYS A 94 3.54 -2.04 -7.82
CA LYS A 94 4.10 -0.71 -8.09
C LYS A 94 4.90 -0.19 -6.91
N SER A 95 4.35 -0.29 -5.70
CA SER A 95 5.05 0.11 -4.46
C SER A 95 6.34 -0.68 -4.25
N GLN A 96 6.32 -1.98 -4.53
CA GLN A 96 7.52 -2.84 -4.45
C GLN A 96 8.58 -2.44 -5.48
N ALA A 97 8.19 -2.14 -6.72
CA ALA A 97 9.11 -1.69 -7.76
C ALA A 97 9.75 -0.34 -7.41
N GLU A 98 8.96 0.61 -6.88
CA GLU A 98 9.47 1.91 -6.41
C GLU A 98 10.45 1.75 -5.24
N LEU A 99 10.15 0.88 -4.27
CA LEU A 99 11.08 0.57 -3.18
C LEU A 99 12.37 -0.08 -3.69
N ALA A 100 12.27 -1.05 -4.61
CA ALA A 100 13.43 -1.71 -5.19
C ALA A 100 14.34 -0.70 -5.91
N SER A 101 13.76 0.24 -6.67
CA SER A 101 14.52 1.32 -7.32
C SER A 101 15.19 2.24 -6.30
N LYS A 102 14.51 2.60 -5.20
CA LYS A 102 15.10 3.42 -4.13
C LYS A 102 16.24 2.70 -3.40
N ILE A 103 16.11 1.39 -3.20
CA ILE A 103 17.17 0.57 -2.58
C ILE A 103 18.42 0.55 -3.46
N ASP A 104 18.27 0.34 -4.78
CA ASP A 104 19.40 0.36 -5.71
C ASP A 104 20.11 1.73 -5.73
N GLU A 105 19.34 2.82 -5.75
CA GLU A 105 19.88 4.17 -5.70
C GLU A 105 20.66 4.45 -4.40
N LEU A 106 20.09 4.10 -3.24
CA LEU A 106 20.75 4.25 -1.94
C LEU A 106 22.02 3.39 -1.86
N GLN A 107 22.02 2.18 -2.41
CA GLN A 107 23.20 1.34 -2.47
C GLN A 107 24.31 1.96 -3.34
N LYS A 108 23.97 2.61 -4.45
CA LYS A 108 24.95 3.35 -5.27
C LYS A 108 25.54 4.52 -4.49
N GLN A 109 24.69 5.31 -3.84
CA GLN A 109 25.12 6.44 -3.01
C GLN A 109 26.00 6.00 -1.84
N GLN A 110 25.65 4.88 -1.20
CA GLN A 110 26.44 4.28 -0.13
C GLN A 110 27.83 3.89 -0.65
N ARG A 111 27.92 3.16 -1.76
CA ARG A 111 29.21 2.78 -2.37
C ARG A 111 30.07 3.99 -2.74
N ALA A 112 29.46 5.04 -3.30
CA ALA A 112 30.17 6.27 -3.62
C ALA A 112 30.71 6.97 -2.36
N THR A 113 29.89 7.05 -1.31
CA THR A 113 30.29 7.65 -0.02
C THR A 113 31.37 6.84 0.69
N GLU A 114 31.32 5.51 0.60
CA GLU A 114 32.34 4.61 1.12
C GLU A 114 33.67 4.77 0.37
N PHE A 115 33.60 4.92 -0.97
CA PHE A 115 34.78 5.18 -1.79
C PHE A 115 35.43 6.53 -1.44
N GLU A 116 34.64 7.61 -1.36
CA GLU A 116 35.14 8.94 -0.96
C GLU A 116 35.71 8.93 0.46
N ASN A 117 35.04 8.28 1.42
CA ASN A 117 35.58 8.09 2.77
C ASN A 117 36.91 7.32 2.76
N SER A 118 37.02 6.26 1.96
CA SER A 118 38.27 5.49 1.83
C SER A 118 39.41 6.36 1.29
N LYS A 119 39.12 7.19 0.28
CA LYS A 119 40.08 8.14 -0.30
C LYS A 119 40.52 9.19 0.73
N LEU A 120 39.57 9.85 1.40
CA LEU A 120 39.87 10.83 2.45
C LEU A 120 40.69 10.23 3.60
N ARG A 121 40.39 8.99 4.01
CA ARG A 121 41.18 8.29 5.04
C ARG A 121 42.63 8.07 4.60
N ARG A 122 42.86 7.74 3.32
CA ARG A 122 44.23 7.60 2.79
C ARG A 122 44.94 8.95 2.75
N GLU A 123 44.28 10.00 2.26
CA GLU A 123 44.83 11.36 2.23
C GLU A 123 45.19 11.85 3.63
N MET A 124 44.30 11.64 4.61
CA MET A 124 44.52 12.04 6.00
C MET A 124 45.61 11.22 6.70
N SER A 125 45.88 9.98 6.25
CA SER A 125 46.99 9.15 6.74
C SER A 125 48.35 9.54 6.13
N ILE A 126 48.37 10.30 5.03
CA ILE A 126 49.59 10.79 4.37
C ILE A 126 50.00 12.18 4.90
N VAL A 127 49.07 12.93 5.51
CA VAL A 127 49.42 14.14 6.26
C VAL A 127 50.27 13.69 7.46
N PRO A 128 51.57 14.00 7.52
CA PRO A 128 52.33 13.76 8.73
C PRO A 128 51.61 14.55 9.80
N GLU A 129 51.21 13.88 10.88
CA GLU A 129 50.80 14.55 12.10
C GLU A 129 51.92 15.56 12.38
N LYS A 130 51.65 16.86 12.19
CA LYS A 130 52.59 17.93 12.56
C LYS A 130 52.62 18.00 14.08
N VAL A 131 53.10 16.93 14.72
CA VAL A 131 53.51 16.88 16.12
C VAL A 131 54.63 17.91 16.34
N ASP A 132 55.36 18.27 15.28
CA ASP A 132 56.36 19.33 15.24
C ASP A 132 55.79 20.75 15.38
N SER A 133 54.46 20.92 15.38
CA SER A 133 53.78 22.22 15.59
C SER A 133 53.08 22.33 16.95
N LEU A 134 53.38 21.42 17.88
CA LEU A 134 52.90 21.52 19.25
C LEU A 134 53.76 22.52 20.05
N PHE A 135 53.10 23.39 20.80
CA PHE A 135 53.73 24.40 21.65
C PHE A 135 54.03 23.79 23.02
N LYS A 136 55.31 23.52 23.34
CA LYS A 136 55.73 23.01 24.65
C LYS A 136 55.80 24.14 25.67
N CYS A 137 55.41 23.87 26.91
CA CYS A 137 55.66 24.77 28.02
C CYS A 137 57.11 24.68 28.50
N ASP A 138 57.78 25.82 28.71
CA ASP A 138 59.15 25.85 29.21
C ASP A 138 59.28 25.57 30.71
N LYS A 139 58.15 25.55 31.42
CA LYS A 139 58.08 25.37 32.88
C LYS A 139 57.56 23.99 33.30
N CYS A 140 57.03 23.20 32.36
CA CYS A 140 56.61 21.81 32.58
C CYS A 140 56.46 21.05 31.26
N ASP A 141 56.39 19.72 31.30
CA ASP A 141 56.36 18.89 30.09
C ASP A 141 55.00 18.82 29.36
N LYS A 142 54.17 19.87 29.46
CA LYS A 142 52.88 19.94 28.76
C LYS A 142 53.04 20.50 27.34
N LEU A 143 52.39 19.83 26.38
CA LEU A 143 52.32 20.21 24.97
C LEU A 143 50.91 20.72 24.64
N PHE A 144 50.83 21.75 23.80
CA PHE A 144 49.57 22.38 23.42
C PHE A 144 49.44 22.46 21.90
N LEU A 145 48.24 22.20 21.37
CA LEU A 145 47.97 22.28 19.93
C LEU A 145 48.05 23.71 19.36
N ARG A 146 47.92 24.74 20.20
CA ARG A 146 47.94 26.16 19.78
C ARG A 146 48.63 27.03 20.82
N SER A 147 49.25 28.11 20.36
CA SER A 147 49.98 29.08 21.20
C SER A 147 49.09 29.76 22.25
N CYS A 148 47.83 30.04 21.93
CA CYS A 148 46.88 30.66 22.87
C CYS A 148 46.61 29.77 24.11
N PHE A 149 46.56 28.45 23.93
CA PHE A 149 46.39 27.50 25.03
C PHE A 149 47.65 27.38 25.89
N LEU A 150 48.84 27.43 25.27
CA LEU A 150 50.09 27.51 26.00
C LEU A 150 50.17 28.81 26.84
N TYR A 151 49.81 29.95 26.25
CA TYR A 151 49.86 31.24 26.94
C TYR A 151 48.94 31.27 28.17
N ASP A 152 47.70 30.80 28.02
CA ASP A 152 46.76 30.71 29.14
C ASP A 152 47.24 29.72 30.22
N HIS A 153 47.85 28.61 29.82
CA HIS A 153 48.49 27.68 30.74
C HIS A 153 49.61 28.32 31.56
N ILE A 154 50.55 29.03 30.91
CA ILE A 154 51.63 29.76 31.59
C ILE A 154 51.05 30.82 32.53
N ARG A 155 50.05 31.57 32.07
CA ARG A 155 49.40 32.62 32.87
C ARG A 155 48.73 32.09 34.13
N ARG A 156 48.08 30.92 34.09
CA ARG A 156 47.34 30.38 35.24
C ARG A 156 48.17 29.53 36.19
N ARG A 157 49.24 28.91 35.69
CA ARG A 157 49.99 27.88 36.44
C ARG A 157 51.44 28.26 36.74
N HIS A 158 51.99 29.24 36.03
CA HIS A 158 53.41 29.61 36.11
C HIS A 158 53.65 31.11 36.31
N LYS A 159 52.60 31.93 36.41
CA LYS A 159 52.68 33.31 36.91
C LYS A 159 52.18 33.36 38.36
N GLU A 160 53.10 33.23 39.30
CA GLU A 160 52.94 33.78 40.64
C GLU A 160 53.82 35.03 40.74
N GLY A 161 53.17 36.18 40.94
CA GLY A 161 53.75 37.42 41.50
C GLY A 161 54.53 38.36 40.56
N GLU A 162 53.91 39.49 40.17
CA GLU A 162 54.25 40.85 40.67
C GLU A 162 53.56 41.98 39.84
N PHE A 163 52.47 42.51 40.42
CA PHE A 163 51.93 43.91 40.52
C PHE A 163 51.64 44.80 39.28
N PRO A 164 50.84 45.90 39.42
CA PRO A 164 49.91 46.34 40.50
C PRO A 164 48.46 46.58 40.00
N ASP A 165 47.60 46.98 40.94
CA ASP A 165 46.23 47.51 40.82
C ASP A 165 45.73 47.95 39.44
N GLY A 166 44.53 47.49 39.12
CA GLY A 166 43.80 47.92 37.93
C GLY A 166 42.45 47.23 37.85
N ASP A 167 41.52 47.72 38.67
CA ASP A 167 40.07 47.62 38.50
C ASP A 167 39.67 47.40 37.02
N ASN A 168 39.03 46.26 36.73
CA ASN A 168 37.78 46.35 36.00
C ASN A 168 36.94 45.10 36.16
N SER A 169 35.76 45.35 36.69
CA SER A 169 34.49 44.73 36.38
C SER A 169 34.35 44.14 34.96
N VAL A 170 33.30 43.32 34.82
CA VAL A 170 32.68 42.81 33.58
C VAL A 170 33.21 41.44 33.15
N TRP A 171 32.41 40.40 33.40
CA TRP A 171 31.81 39.55 32.34
C TRP A 171 30.45 39.05 32.84
N LYS A 172 29.41 39.76 32.38
CA LYS A 172 28.07 39.21 32.11
C LYS A 172 28.15 38.29 30.89
#